data_AF-A0A348PHE8-F1
#
_entry.id   AF-A0A348PHE8-F1
#
_cell.length_a   1.000
_cell.length_b   1.000
_cell.length_c   1.000
_cell.angle_alpha   90.00
_cell.angle_beta   90.00
_cell.angle_gamma   90.00
#
_symmetry.space_group_name_H-M   'P 1'
#
loop_
_entity.id
_entity.type
_entity.pdbx_description
1 polymer ?
#
loop_
_entity_poly.entity_id
_entity_poly.type
_entity_poly.pdbx_seq_one_letter_code
_entity_poly.pdbx_strand_id
1 'polypeptide(L)'
;ESTWTRRTLYIELKRSLQHPLLAVFDQADVDGACPVRFNTVQPTQALSMFNGALTNSLAMDLAIRVMRERPESLRLQLSWARELTAGRVPSVQDLDESEAFIAELRDRDGLTIEQAIQAYCLVLYNLNDFLTVD
;
A
#
# COMPACT_ATOMS: atom_id res chain seq x y z
N GLU A 1 -35.20 -11.29 6.24
CA GLU A 1 -34.05 -10.62 6.89
C GLU A 1 -32.97 -10.39 5.85
N SER A 2 -32.61 -9.13 5.60
CA SER A 2 -31.51 -8.79 4.71
C SER A 2 -30.19 -9.13 5.39
N THR A 3 -29.48 -10.14 4.89
CA THR A 3 -28.13 -10.48 5.32
C THR A 3 -27.23 -9.27 5.07
N TRP A 4 -26.76 -8.64 6.14
CA TRP A 4 -25.74 -7.60 6.03
C TRP A 4 -24.44 -8.25 5.57
N THR A 5 -24.13 -8.14 4.28
CA THR A 5 -22.84 -8.56 3.72
C THR A 5 -21.76 -7.59 4.23
N ARG A 6 -21.30 -7.78 5.47
CA ARG A 6 -20.19 -7.00 6.02
C ARG A 6 -18.93 -7.34 5.25
N ARG A 7 -18.37 -6.37 4.53
CA ARG A 7 -17.10 -6.47 3.79
C ARG A 7 -15.89 -6.19 4.68
N THR A 8 -15.97 -6.53 5.96
CA THR A 8 -14.98 -6.13 6.97
C THR A 8 -14.36 -7.37 7.60
N LEU A 9 -13.04 -7.35 7.74
CA LEU A 9 -12.31 -8.32 8.55
C LEU A 9 -12.48 -7.95 10.03
N TYR A 10 -12.92 -8.89 10.84
CA TYR A 10 -12.97 -8.70 12.29
C TYR A 10 -11.61 -8.99 12.89
N ILE A 11 -11.19 -8.14 13.81
CA ILE A 11 -9.99 -8.34 14.63
C ILE A 11 -10.41 -8.39 16.10
N GLU A 12 -9.79 -9.26 16.87
CA GLU A 12 -9.93 -9.25 18.32
C GLU A 12 -9.00 -8.16 18.89
N LEU A 13 -9.54 -7.28 19.74
CA LEU A 13 -8.80 -6.22 20.41
C LEU A 13 -9.02 -6.32 21.92
N LYS A 14 -7.91 -6.31 22.67
CA LYS A 14 -7.95 -6.10 24.13
C LYS A 14 -7.78 -4.62 24.38
N ARG A 15 -8.59 -4.04 25.28
CA ARG A 15 -8.57 -2.59 25.54
C ARG A 15 -7.18 -2.03 25.89
N SER A 16 -6.40 -2.81 26.63
CA SER A 16 -5.04 -2.46 27.05
C SER A 16 -3.95 -2.78 26.03
N LEU A 17 -4.29 -3.46 24.93
CA LEU A 17 -3.34 -3.90 23.91
C LEU A 17 -3.89 -3.58 22.52
N GLN A 18 -3.69 -2.32 22.16
CA GLN A 18 -4.01 -1.78 20.86
C GLN A 18 -2.99 -2.24 19.81
N HIS A 19 -3.46 -2.53 18.59
CA HIS A 19 -2.55 -2.90 17.50
C HIS A 19 -1.75 -1.66 17.05
N PRO A 20 -0.40 -1.70 17.05
CA PRO A 20 0.41 -0.51 16.79
C PRO A 20 0.10 0.18 15.47
N LEU A 21 -0.07 -0.59 14.38
CA LEU A 21 -0.45 -0.03 13.09
C LEU A 21 -1.79 0.70 13.14
N LEU A 22 -2.80 0.12 13.79
CA LEU A 22 -4.14 0.72 13.82
C LEU A 22 -4.17 1.95 14.73
N ALA A 23 -3.38 1.96 15.81
CA ALA A 23 -3.20 3.12 16.65
C ALA A 23 -2.57 4.30 15.88
N VAL A 24 -1.60 4.04 15.00
CA VAL A 24 -1.01 5.06 14.11
C VAL A 24 -2.03 5.61 13.10
N PHE A 25 -3.00 4.79 12.68
CA PHE A 25 -4.07 5.16 11.74
C PHE A 25 -5.39 5.51 12.44
N ASP A 26 -5.32 6.20 13.58
CA ASP A 26 -6.47 6.78 14.29
C ASP A 26 -7.62 5.78 14.51
N GLN A 27 -7.30 4.56 14.94
CA GLN A 27 -8.34 3.60 15.32
C GLN A 27 -9.30 4.21 16.34
N ALA A 28 -10.57 3.80 16.25
CA ALA A 28 -11.59 4.28 17.15
C ALA A 28 -11.29 3.91 18.61
N ASP A 29 -11.72 4.78 19.53
CA ASP A 29 -11.68 4.50 20.96
C ASP A 29 -12.43 3.19 21.27
N VAL A 30 -11.81 2.38 22.12
CA VAL A 30 -12.33 1.08 22.57
C VAL A 30 -13.26 1.21 23.79
N ASP A 31 -13.22 2.34 24.49
CA ASP A 31 -13.99 2.62 25.70
C ASP A 31 -15.17 3.59 25.47
N GLY A 32 -15.13 4.37 24.39
CA GLY A 32 -16.10 5.42 24.08
C GLY A 32 -16.74 5.29 22.69
N ALA A 33 -17.86 5.98 22.48
CA ALA A 33 -18.44 6.11 21.15
C ALA A 33 -17.57 7.04 20.27
N CYS A 34 -17.31 6.61 19.03
CA CYS A 34 -16.58 7.40 18.03
C CYS A 34 -17.56 7.83 16.91
N PRO A 35 -18.24 8.98 17.04
CA PRO A 35 -19.27 9.39 16.09
C PRO A 35 -18.69 9.90 14.76
N VAL A 36 -17.42 10.32 14.74
CA VAL A 36 -16.71 10.83 13.56
C VAL A 36 -15.28 10.32 13.61
N ARG A 37 -14.76 9.86 12.46
CA ARG A 37 -13.32 9.64 12.27
C ARG A 37 -12.75 10.86 11.55
N PHE A 38 -11.69 11.42 12.11
CA PHE A 38 -10.97 12.50 11.44
C PHE A 38 -10.18 11.93 10.26
N ASN A 39 -10.16 12.66 9.15
CA ASN A 39 -9.24 12.37 8.06
C ASN A 39 -7.91 13.04 8.39
N THR A 40 -6.97 12.26 8.91
CA THR A 40 -5.67 12.75 9.35
C THR A 40 -4.59 12.27 8.38
N VAL A 41 -3.67 13.18 8.03
CA VAL A 41 -2.43 12.84 7.35
C VAL A 41 -1.28 13.25 8.25
N GLN A 42 -0.64 12.28 8.90
CA GLN A 42 0.50 12.49 9.79
C GLN A 42 1.80 11.91 9.24
N PRO A 43 2.94 12.60 9.39
CA PRO A 43 4.25 12.07 8.97
C PRO A 43 4.60 10.72 9.60
N THR A 44 4.12 10.46 10.82
CA THR A 44 4.30 9.19 11.53
C THR A 44 3.58 8.03 10.85
N GLN A 45 2.44 8.26 10.18
CA GLN A 45 1.74 7.24 9.41
C GLN A 45 2.56 6.80 8.20
N ALA A 46 3.06 7.76 7.41
CA ALA A 46 3.93 7.49 6.27
C ALA A 46 5.23 6.80 6.70
N LEU A 47 5.89 7.28 7.76
CA LEU A 47 7.13 6.68 8.25
C LEU A 47 6.92 5.24 8.77
N SER A 48 5.78 4.99 9.42
CA SER A 48 5.40 3.66 9.90
C SER A 48 5.13 2.69 8.74
N MET A 49 4.50 3.16 7.67
CA MET A 49 4.28 2.37 6.46
C MET A 49 5.59 2.10 5.71
N PHE A 50 6.47 3.09 5.59
CA PHE A 50 7.73 2.95 4.87
C PHE A 50 8.71 1.99 5.56
N ASN A 51 8.84 2.09 6.89
CA ASN A 51 9.78 1.28 7.67
C ASN A 51 9.17 0.01 8.28
N GLY A 52 7.85 -0.17 8.17
CA GLY A 52 7.14 -1.28 8.79
C GLY A 52 7.44 -2.62 8.12
N ALA A 53 7.72 -3.65 8.91
CA ALA A 53 7.98 -5.00 8.43
C ALA A 53 6.81 -5.57 7.62
N LEU A 54 5.57 -5.30 8.04
CA LEU A 54 4.36 -5.75 7.32
C LEU A 54 4.31 -5.18 5.91
N THR A 55 4.40 -3.86 5.75
CA THR A 55 4.31 -3.20 4.45
C THR A 55 5.45 -3.62 3.53
N ASN A 56 6.66 -3.78 4.05
CA ASN A 56 7.80 -4.28 3.28
C ASN A 56 7.59 -5.74 2.81
N SER A 57 7.03 -6.61 3.66
CA SER A 57 6.66 -7.97 3.26
C SER A 57 5.60 -7.97 2.16
N LEU A 58 4.54 -7.16 2.33
CA LEU A 58 3.47 -7.04 1.34
C LEU A 58 3.97 -6.45 0.01
N ALA A 59 4.97 -5.56 0.05
CA ALA A 59 5.59 -4.99 -1.15
C ALA A 59 6.39 -6.04 -1.92
N MET A 60 7.10 -6.90 -1.20
CA MET A 60 7.79 -8.05 -1.78
C MET A 60 6.81 -9.04 -2.41
N ASP A 61 5.71 -9.37 -1.71
CA ASP A 61 4.68 -10.27 -2.22
C ASP A 61 4.00 -9.70 -3.47
N LEU A 62 3.72 -8.40 -3.50
CA LEU A 62 3.15 -7.73 -4.66
C LEU A 62 4.12 -7.74 -5.85
N ALA A 63 5.41 -7.45 -5.62
CA ALA A 63 6.44 -7.51 -6.65
C ALA A 63 6.52 -8.90 -7.29
N ILE A 64 6.59 -9.95 -6.47
CA ILE A 64 6.60 -11.35 -6.92
C ILE A 64 5.34 -11.65 -7.75
N ARG A 65 4.17 -11.21 -7.26
CA ARG A 65 2.90 -11.44 -7.93
C ARG A 65 2.87 -10.80 -9.32
N VAL A 66 3.24 -9.53 -9.45
CA VAL A 66 3.14 -8.82 -10.74
C VAL A 66 4.15 -9.30 -11.77
N MET A 67 5.37 -9.65 -11.34
CA MET A 67 6.36 -10.26 -12.23
C MET A 67 5.89 -11.62 -12.75
N ARG A 68 5.21 -12.42 -11.91
CA ARG A 68 4.62 -13.70 -12.31
C ARG A 68 3.43 -13.54 -13.24
N GLU A 69 2.54 -12.59 -12.96
CA GLU A 69 1.28 -12.41 -13.71
C GLU A 69 1.47 -11.63 -15.02
N ARG A 70 2.53 -10.82 -15.14
CA ARG A 70 2.88 -10.03 -16.33
C ARG A 70 4.35 -10.21 -16.71
N PRO A 71 4.79 -11.42 -17.09
CA PRO A 71 6.20 -11.67 -17.42
C PRO A 71 6.65 -10.99 -18.73
N GLU A 72 5.73 -10.43 -19.51
CA GLU A 72 6.03 -9.97 -20.88
C GLU A 72 6.74 -8.62 -20.93
N SER A 73 6.50 -7.74 -19.95
CA SER A 73 7.01 -6.37 -19.98
C SER A 73 7.03 -5.72 -18.60
N LEU A 74 8.09 -4.97 -18.31
CA LEU A 74 8.18 -4.11 -17.13
C LEU A 74 6.98 -3.16 -17.04
N ARG A 75 6.61 -2.50 -18.14
CA ARG A 75 5.50 -1.54 -18.14
C ARG A 75 4.17 -2.18 -17.75
N LEU A 76 3.93 -3.42 -18.19
CA LEU A 76 2.75 -4.20 -17.80
C LEU A 76 2.77 -4.58 -16.32
N GLN A 77 3.94 -4.89 -15.77
CA GLN A 77 4.11 -5.15 -14.32
C GLN A 77 3.82 -3.89 -13.50
N LEU A 78 4.34 -2.74 -13.92
CA LEU A 78 4.14 -1.45 -13.25
C LEU A 78 2.68 -0.99 -13.30
N SER A 79 2.02 -1.17 -14.46
CA SER A 79 0.58 -0.93 -14.61
C SER A 79 -0.22 -1.83 -13.68
N TRP A 80 0.07 -3.13 -13.71
CA TRP A 80 -0.68 -4.10 -12.94
C TRP A 80 -0.54 -3.91 -11.43
N ALA A 81 0.66 -3.58 -10.94
CA ALA A 81 0.87 -3.24 -9.54
C ALA A 81 0.00 -2.05 -9.11
N ARG A 82 -0.06 -1.00 -9.94
CA ARG A 82 -0.82 0.21 -9.64
C ARG A 82 -2.34 0.00 -9.76
N GLU A 83 -2.79 -0.80 -10.71
CA GLU A 83 -4.20 -1.21 -10.81
C GLU A 83 -4.64 -2.00 -9.57
N LEU A 84 -3.81 -2.90 -9.07
CA LEU A 84 -4.10 -3.69 -7.88
C LEU A 84 -4.16 -2.84 -6.60
N THR A 85 -3.37 -1.77 -6.50
CA THR A 85 -3.35 -0.90 -5.32
C THR A 85 -4.36 0.25 -5.39
N ALA A 86 -4.46 0.94 -6.53
CA ALA A 86 -5.34 2.10 -6.70
C ALA A 86 -6.75 1.74 -7.21
N GLY A 87 -6.97 0.48 -7.64
CA GLY A 87 -8.27 0.02 -8.15
C GLY A 87 -8.68 0.61 -9.50
N ARG A 88 -7.75 1.24 -10.23
CA ARG A 88 -7.98 1.93 -11.50
C ARG A 88 -6.77 1.85 -12.42
N VAL A 89 -7.00 1.95 -13.73
CA VAL A 89 -5.94 1.95 -14.74
C VAL A 89 -5.10 3.24 -14.62
N PRO A 90 -3.77 3.16 -14.49
CA PRO A 90 -2.90 4.33 -14.41
C PRO A 90 -2.86 5.10 -15.75
N SER A 91 -2.55 6.39 -15.67
CA SER A 91 -2.34 7.19 -16.88
C SER A 91 -1.03 6.83 -17.59
N VAL A 92 -0.84 7.32 -18.82
CA VAL A 92 0.44 7.14 -19.53
C VAL A 92 1.58 7.84 -18.80
N GLN A 93 1.33 9.06 -18.30
CA GLN A 93 2.32 9.84 -17.54
C GLN A 93 2.75 9.10 -16.27
N ASP A 94 1.80 8.55 -15.53
CA ASP A 94 2.06 7.74 -14.34
C ASP A 94 3.02 6.58 -14.61
N LEU A 95 2.85 5.91 -15.75
CA LEU A 95 3.70 4.79 -16.14
C LEU A 95 5.08 5.25 -16.60
N ASP A 96 5.17 6.39 -17.28
CA ASP A 96 6.45 6.98 -17.68
C ASP A 96 7.28 7.36 -16.45
N GLU A 97 6.64 7.95 -15.43
CA GLU A 97 7.27 8.26 -14.14
C GLU A 97 7.72 6.99 -13.41
N SER A 98 6.89 5.94 -13.40
CA SER A 98 7.26 4.65 -12.81
C SER A 98 8.46 4.00 -13.50
N GLU A 99 8.53 4.03 -14.84
CA GLU A 99 9.67 3.48 -15.57
C GLU A 99 10.95 4.28 -15.33
N ALA A 100 10.85 5.61 -15.29
CA ALA A 100 11.95 6.49 -14.95
C ALA A 100 12.47 6.21 -13.52
N PHE A 101 11.57 6.01 -12.56
CA PHE A 101 11.93 5.65 -11.19
C PHE A 101 12.67 4.30 -11.12
N ILE A 102 12.20 3.28 -11.82
CA ILE A 102 12.88 1.98 -11.89
C ILE A 102 14.27 2.13 -12.53
N ALA A 103 14.40 2.92 -13.59
CA ALA A 103 15.69 3.17 -14.22
C ALA A 103 16.65 3.89 -13.25
N GLU A 104 16.18 4.91 -12.53
CA GLU A 104 16.99 5.64 -11.54
C GLU A 104 17.53 4.72 -10.44
N LEU A 105 16.68 3.87 -9.86
CA LEU A 105 17.09 2.92 -8.81
C LEU A 105 18.15 1.93 -9.31
N ARG A 106 18.08 1.53 -10.57
CA ARG A 106 19.05 0.59 -11.16
C ARG A 106 20.36 1.28 -11.48
N ASP A 107 20.30 2.48 -12.05
CA ASP A 107 21.47 3.20 -12.54
C ASP A 107 22.26 3.88 -11.41
N ARG A 108 21.57 4.43 -10.40
CA ARG A 108 22.20 5.16 -9.28
C ARG A 108 22.50 4.26 -8.09
N ASP A 109 21.55 3.42 -7.70
CA ASP A 109 21.64 2.61 -6.48
C ASP A 109 22.06 1.16 -6.74
N GLY A 110 22.18 0.75 -8.00
CA GLY A 110 22.64 -0.59 -8.39
C GLY A 110 21.66 -1.71 -8.06
N LEU A 111 20.38 -1.37 -7.83
CA LEU A 111 19.36 -2.37 -7.49
C LEU A 111 19.10 -3.34 -8.65
N THR A 112 18.79 -4.59 -8.31
CA THR A 112 18.25 -5.53 -9.31
C THR A 112 16.85 -5.09 -9.74
N ILE A 113 16.36 -5.63 -10.86
CA ILE A 113 15.01 -5.30 -11.34
C ILE A 113 13.95 -5.70 -10.31
N GLU A 114 14.14 -6.83 -9.63
CA GLU A 114 13.24 -7.34 -8.59
C GLU A 114 13.21 -6.40 -7.37
N GLN A 115 14.38 -5.93 -6.93
CA GLN A 115 14.49 -4.97 -5.83
C GLN A 115 13.85 -3.63 -6.18
N ALA A 116 14.04 -3.15 -7.42
CA ALA A 116 13.44 -1.91 -7.89
C ALA A 116 11.89 -2.01 -7.95
N ILE A 117 11.35 -3.14 -8.43
CA ILE A 117 9.90 -3.37 -8.45
C ILE A 117 9.34 -3.47 -7.01
N GLN A 118 10.08 -4.10 -6.08
CA GLN A 118 9.70 -4.12 -4.66
C GLN A 118 9.65 -2.70 -4.07
N ALA A 119 10.65 -1.86 -4.34
CA ALA A 119 10.66 -0.47 -3.90
C ALA A 119 9.48 0.33 -4.48
N TYR A 120 9.18 0.12 -5.76
CA TYR A 120 7.99 0.70 -6.39
C TYR A 120 6.68 0.25 -5.71
N CYS A 121 6.54 -1.05 -5.41
CA CYS A 121 5.37 -1.56 -4.68
C CYS A 121 5.24 -0.94 -3.27
N LEU A 122 6.36 -0.70 -2.59
CA LEU A 122 6.37 0.00 -1.31
C LEU A 122 5.88 1.44 -1.44
N VAL A 123 6.30 2.16 -2.50
CA VAL A 123 5.79 3.50 -2.82
C VAL A 123 4.28 3.46 -3.03
N LEU A 124 3.77 2.51 -3.82
CA LEU A 124 2.34 2.39 -4.10
C LEU A 124 1.49 2.21 -2.83
N TYR A 125 1.96 1.43 -1.85
CA TYR A 125 1.27 1.29 -0.55
C TYR A 125 1.29 2.56 0.32
N ASN A 126 2.14 3.52 0.00
CA ASN A 126 2.23 4.81 0.69
C ASN A 126 1.49 5.93 -0.06
N LEU A 127 0.94 5.68 -1.25
CA LEU A 127 0.14 6.66 -1.97
C LEU A 127 -1.23 6.83 -1.34
N ASN A 128 -1.77 8.05 -1.42
CA ASN A 128 -3.13 8.35 -0.97
C ASN A 128 -4.19 7.51 -1.72
N ASP A 129 -3.94 7.22 -3.00
CA ASP A 129 -4.79 6.33 -3.81
C ASP A 129 -5.00 4.95 -3.18
N PHE A 130 -4.05 4.47 -2.37
CA PHE A 130 -4.17 3.22 -1.61
C PHE A 130 -4.70 3.46 -0.19
N LEU A 131 -4.21 4.51 0.49
CA LEU A 131 -4.50 4.75 1.92
C LEU A 131 -5.87 5.37 2.18
N THR A 132 -6.45 6.07 1.20
CA THR A 132 -7.69 6.83 1.37
C THR A 132 -8.75 6.36 0.38
N VAL A 133 -10.00 6.38 0.83
CA VAL A 133 -11.18 6.14 -0.01
C VAL A 133 -11.92 7.48 -0.09
N ASP A 134 -11.95 8.08 -1.28
CA ASP A 134 -12.77 9.25 -1.60
C ASP A 134 -14.19 8.81 -2.00
#